data_AF-A0A846ZY92-F1
#
_entry.id   AF-A0A846ZY92-F1
#
_cell.length_a   1.000
_cell.length_b   1.000
_cell.length_c   1.000
_cell.angle_alpha   90.00
_cell.angle_beta   90.00
_cell.angle_gamma   90.00
#
_symmetry.space_group_name_H-M   'P 1'
#
loop_
_entity.id
_entity.type
_entity.pdbx_description
1 polymer ?
#
loop_
_entity_poly.entity_id
_entity_poly.type
_entity_poly.pdbx_seq_one_letter_code
_entity_poly.pdbx_strand_id
1 'polypeptide(L)'
;MTEKENTNPAPSGSHDPVSTLTAHKIKVLLIDDQAIVGAAVKKMLETETDIVFQFCQDPTQAIPTAAAFQPTVILQDLIMPEIDGLTLVKFFRAHPRLRDVPLIVLSSKEEAVTKADAFALGANDYLVKLPDRIELVARIRYHSRGYINLLQRNEAYAALLASRQALAAELAQAADYVVSLMPPPLSDPAVTTAWRFFPSAQLGGDSFGYHWLDENTFAVYLLDVCGHGVGSALLSVSAFNAIRSRTLPDTDFHSPDRVLAALNNAFQMERHNNLYFTIWYGVFDRRSRELRFASGGHPPAFLISKEGTLAKLMTNNLFIGGLPESAYHGSSVTVPSGANLYVFSDGVYEVDPPEGDMWTLDELGEYLLRHPLETGKDIDALYRKMQDYHGQKILEDDFSMLVVHFT
;
A
#
# COMPACT_ATOMS: atom_id res chain seq x y z
N MET A 1 -42.72 14.01 -39.29
CA MET A 1 -41.53 14.81 -38.91
C MET A 1 -40.49 13.82 -38.45
N THR A 2 -39.35 13.83 -39.13
CA THR A 2 -38.22 12.90 -39.02
C THR A 2 -37.51 13.02 -37.66
N GLU A 3 -37.44 11.92 -36.92
CA GLU A 3 -36.50 11.74 -35.80
C GLU A 3 -35.08 11.57 -36.36
N LYS A 4 -34.16 12.43 -35.94
CA LYS A 4 -32.72 12.29 -36.22
C LYS A 4 -32.10 11.47 -35.11
N GLU A 5 -31.62 10.28 -35.45
CA GLU A 5 -30.67 9.49 -34.65
C GLU A 5 -29.42 10.32 -34.40
N ASN A 6 -29.09 10.51 -33.11
CA ASN A 6 -27.87 11.15 -32.66
C ASN A 6 -26.84 10.05 -32.34
N THR A 7 -26.11 9.58 -33.35
CA THR A 7 -25.00 8.64 -33.18
C THR A 7 -23.75 9.40 -32.76
N ASN A 8 -23.43 9.39 -31.48
CA ASN A 8 -22.12 9.81 -31.00
C ASN A 8 -21.21 8.56 -30.94
N PRO A 9 -20.02 8.56 -31.58
CA PRO A 9 -19.15 7.39 -31.57
C PRO A 9 -18.52 7.23 -30.19
N ALA A 10 -18.63 6.03 -29.62
CA ALA A 10 -17.90 5.64 -28.42
C ALA A 10 -16.39 5.66 -28.71
N PRO A 11 -15.54 6.18 -27.80
CA PRO A 11 -14.09 6.11 -27.96
C PRO A 11 -13.64 4.66 -27.87
N SER A 12 -13.24 4.11 -29.02
CA SER A 12 -12.54 2.83 -29.13
C SER A 12 -11.14 2.97 -28.52
N GLY A 13 -10.98 2.47 -27.31
CA GLY A 13 -9.70 2.52 -26.59
C GLY A 13 -9.69 1.60 -25.38
N SER A 14 -10.19 0.38 -25.52
CA SER A 14 -9.92 -0.68 -24.54
C SER A 14 -8.46 -1.13 -24.71
N HIS A 15 -7.54 -0.42 -24.07
CA HIS A 15 -6.22 -0.96 -23.79
C HIS A 15 -6.40 -2.09 -22.77
N ASP A 16 -6.45 -3.34 -23.26
CA ASP A 16 -6.29 -4.51 -22.40
C ASP A 16 -4.92 -4.43 -21.73
N PRO A 17 -4.83 -4.28 -20.39
CA PRO A 17 -3.54 -4.18 -19.69
C PRO A 17 -2.81 -5.53 -19.59
N VAL A 18 -3.33 -6.58 -20.23
CA VAL A 18 -2.90 -7.98 -20.02
C VAL A 18 -1.81 -8.43 -21.02
N SER A 19 -1.52 -7.69 -22.09
CA SER A 19 -0.54 -8.11 -23.12
C SER A 19 0.67 -7.19 -23.23
N THR A 20 1.37 -6.92 -22.13
CA THR A 20 2.64 -6.15 -22.13
C THR A 20 3.89 -7.02 -22.04
N LEU A 21 3.75 -8.36 -21.96
CA LEU A 21 4.90 -9.26 -21.87
C LEU A 21 5.60 -9.44 -23.22
N THR A 22 6.92 -9.54 -23.18
CA THR A 22 7.73 -9.73 -24.38
C THR A 22 7.44 -11.10 -25.00
N ALA A 23 7.16 -11.13 -26.29
CA ALA A 23 7.06 -12.36 -27.06
C ALA A 23 8.47 -12.88 -27.39
N HIS A 24 8.96 -13.85 -26.62
CA HIS A 24 10.26 -14.47 -26.85
C HIS A 24 10.18 -15.57 -27.90
N LYS A 25 11.07 -15.54 -28.89
CA LYS A 25 11.24 -16.61 -29.87
C LYS A 25 12.23 -17.65 -29.36
N ILE A 26 12.12 -18.89 -29.85
CA ILE A 26 13.12 -19.92 -29.57
C ILE A 26 14.41 -19.57 -30.34
N LYS A 27 15.52 -19.44 -29.62
CA LYS A 27 16.84 -19.08 -30.16
C LYS A 27 17.85 -20.14 -29.72
N VAL A 28 18.37 -20.89 -30.67
CA VAL A 28 19.29 -22.02 -30.43
C VAL A 28 20.69 -21.58 -30.84
N LEU A 29 21.63 -21.63 -29.89
CA LEU A 29 23.05 -21.47 -30.17
C LEU A 29 23.73 -22.84 -30.10
N LEU A 30 24.37 -23.28 -31.18
CA LEU A 30 25.24 -24.46 -31.19
C LEU A 30 26.70 -24.04 -31.12
N ILE A 31 27.47 -24.67 -30.24
CA ILE A 31 28.92 -24.51 -30.10
C ILE A 31 29.59 -25.87 -30.36
N ASP A 32 30.35 -25.97 -31.45
CA ASP A 32 31.01 -27.20 -31.90
C ASP A 32 32.16 -26.86 -32.86
N ASP A 33 33.35 -27.43 -32.69
CA ASP A 33 34.51 -27.15 -33.55
C ASP A 33 34.37 -27.77 -34.96
N GLN A 34 33.48 -28.76 -35.11
CA GLN A 34 33.27 -29.49 -36.35
C GLN A 34 32.13 -28.88 -37.17
N ALA A 35 32.50 -28.25 -38.30
CA ALA A 35 31.53 -27.66 -39.23
C ALA A 35 30.45 -28.64 -39.74
N ILE A 36 30.76 -29.94 -39.79
CA ILE A 36 29.80 -30.97 -40.21
C ILE A 36 28.63 -31.13 -39.22
N VAL A 37 28.88 -30.98 -37.92
CA VAL A 37 27.85 -31.03 -36.88
C VAL A 37 26.94 -29.80 -36.99
N GLY A 38 27.55 -28.62 -37.18
CA GLY A 38 26.83 -27.38 -37.46
C GLY A 38 25.88 -27.49 -38.66
N ALA A 39 26.35 -28.06 -39.77
CA ALA A 39 25.55 -28.29 -40.96
C ALA A 39 24.41 -29.31 -40.73
N ALA A 40 24.68 -30.39 -39.99
CA ALA A 40 23.69 -31.42 -39.67
C ALA A 40 22.56 -30.87 -38.78
N VAL A 41 22.88 -30.18 -37.68
CA VAL A 41 21.89 -29.56 -36.79
C VAL A 41 21.09 -28.49 -37.52
N LYS A 42 21.75 -27.66 -38.35
CA LYS A 42 21.05 -26.67 -39.20
C LYS A 42 20.00 -27.33 -40.09
N LYS A 43 20.34 -28.46 -40.73
CA LYS A 43 19.40 -29.22 -41.57
C LYS A 43 18.26 -29.86 -40.76
N MET A 44 18.52 -30.32 -39.55
CA MET A 44 17.48 -30.86 -38.65
C MET A 44 16.46 -29.80 -38.22
N LEU A 45 16.88 -28.54 -38.11
CA LEU A 45 16.03 -27.41 -37.67
C LEU A 45 15.43 -26.61 -38.85
N GLU A 46 15.79 -26.90 -40.10
CA GLU A 46 15.42 -26.11 -41.29
C GLU A 46 13.91 -25.97 -41.49
N THR A 47 13.15 -27.00 -41.12
CA THR A 47 11.68 -27.02 -41.23
C THR A 47 10.96 -26.37 -40.04
N GLU A 48 11.67 -25.99 -38.97
CA GLU A 48 11.10 -25.40 -37.76
C GLU A 48 11.14 -23.87 -37.84
N THR A 49 10.10 -23.26 -38.43
CA THR A 49 10.10 -21.81 -38.78
C THR A 49 10.09 -20.87 -37.58
N ASP A 50 9.75 -21.36 -36.38
CA ASP A 50 9.73 -20.59 -35.13
C ASP A 50 11.06 -20.65 -34.34
N ILE A 51 12.04 -21.40 -34.85
CA ILE A 51 13.37 -21.55 -34.25
C ILE A 51 14.39 -20.72 -35.01
N VAL A 52 15.05 -19.79 -34.31
CA VAL A 52 16.21 -19.06 -34.83
C VAL A 52 17.47 -19.80 -34.42
N PHE A 53 18.30 -20.18 -35.39
CA PHE A 53 19.51 -20.96 -35.14
C PHE A 53 20.78 -20.16 -35.46
N GLN A 54 21.77 -20.23 -34.56
CA GLN A 54 23.11 -19.72 -34.78
C GLN A 54 24.15 -20.80 -34.44
N PHE A 55 25.17 -20.93 -35.30
CA PHE A 55 26.30 -21.83 -35.09
C PHE A 55 27.57 -21.03 -34.76
N CYS A 56 28.29 -21.48 -33.75
CA CYS A 56 29.56 -20.94 -33.29
C CYS A 56 30.61 -22.06 -33.41
N GLN A 57 31.50 -21.93 -34.39
CA GLN A 57 32.54 -22.93 -34.63
C GLN A 57 33.72 -22.79 -33.68
N ASP A 58 34.09 -21.55 -33.36
CA ASP A 58 35.22 -21.23 -32.48
C ASP A 58 34.73 -21.17 -31.01
N PRO A 59 35.12 -22.11 -30.14
CA PRO A 59 34.69 -22.13 -28.74
C PRO A 59 35.14 -20.90 -27.96
N THR A 60 36.22 -20.22 -28.36
CA THR A 60 36.70 -18.99 -27.71
C THR A 60 35.70 -17.83 -27.90
N GLN A 61 34.89 -17.89 -28.96
CA GLN A 61 33.85 -16.90 -29.25
C GLN A 61 32.49 -17.26 -28.64
N ALA A 62 32.38 -18.38 -27.92
CA ALA A 62 31.10 -18.87 -27.41
C ALA A 62 30.38 -17.88 -26.48
N ILE A 63 31.07 -17.32 -25.49
CA ILE A 63 30.48 -16.38 -24.52
C ILE A 63 30.09 -15.05 -25.20
N PRO A 64 30.97 -14.37 -25.98
CA PRO A 64 30.58 -13.18 -26.74
C PRO A 64 29.40 -13.43 -27.68
N THR A 65 29.42 -14.56 -28.41
CA THR A 65 28.36 -14.93 -29.34
C THR A 65 27.04 -15.15 -28.60
N ALA A 66 27.05 -15.87 -27.49
CA ALA A 66 25.85 -16.10 -26.67
C ALA A 66 25.32 -14.80 -26.06
N ALA A 67 26.19 -13.92 -25.58
CA ALA A 67 25.77 -12.64 -24.98
C ALA A 67 25.10 -11.72 -26.02
N ALA A 68 25.60 -11.68 -27.25
CA ALA A 68 25.01 -10.91 -28.34
C ALA A 68 23.74 -11.57 -28.89
N PHE A 69 23.76 -12.89 -29.06
CA PHE A 69 22.64 -13.63 -29.63
C PHE A 69 21.49 -13.84 -28.64
N GLN A 70 21.73 -13.86 -27.33
CA GLN A 70 20.71 -14.14 -26.30
C GLN A 70 19.90 -15.42 -26.61
N PRO A 71 20.54 -16.60 -26.63
CA PRO A 71 19.85 -17.85 -26.89
C PRO A 71 18.86 -18.22 -25.77
N THR A 72 17.80 -18.93 -26.14
CA THR A 72 16.89 -19.58 -25.19
C THR A 72 17.35 -21.00 -24.83
N VAL A 73 18.28 -21.56 -25.60
CA VAL A 73 18.98 -22.81 -25.30
C VAL A 73 20.33 -22.84 -26.00
N ILE A 74 21.33 -23.38 -25.31
CA ILE A 74 22.68 -23.59 -25.83
C ILE A 74 22.88 -25.10 -26.03
N LEU A 75 23.28 -25.50 -27.23
CA LEU A 75 23.79 -26.84 -27.52
C LEU A 75 25.31 -26.75 -27.53
N GLN A 76 26.00 -27.58 -26.77
CA GLN A 76 27.45 -27.45 -26.62
C GLN A 76 28.15 -28.79 -26.69
N ASP A 77 29.22 -28.89 -27.47
CA ASP A 77 30.12 -30.02 -27.41
C ASP A 77 30.89 -30.11 -26.06
N LEU A 78 31.30 -31.33 -25.70
CA LEU A 78 32.24 -31.60 -24.61
C LEU A 78 33.70 -31.63 -25.06
N ILE A 79 33.98 -32.21 -26.23
CA ILE A 79 35.35 -32.53 -26.65
C ILE A 79 35.77 -31.56 -27.75
N MET A 80 36.44 -30.47 -27.38
CA MET A 80 36.96 -29.47 -28.31
C MET A 80 38.46 -29.23 -28.08
N PRO A 81 39.27 -28.93 -29.11
CA PRO A 81 40.74 -28.86 -29.01
C PRO A 81 41.28 -27.73 -28.12
N GLU A 82 40.59 -26.59 -28.08
CA GLU A 82 41.09 -25.36 -27.44
C GLU A 82 40.52 -25.12 -26.04
N ILE A 83 39.21 -25.33 -25.88
CA ILE A 83 38.49 -25.13 -24.62
C ILE A 83 37.74 -26.40 -24.29
N ASP A 84 38.05 -26.98 -23.14
CA ASP A 84 37.29 -28.09 -22.58
C ASP A 84 35.82 -27.67 -22.36
N GLY A 85 34.89 -28.46 -22.91
CA GLY A 85 33.47 -28.13 -22.86
C GLY A 85 32.92 -28.02 -21.44
N LEU A 86 33.41 -28.82 -20.49
CA LEU A 86 33.01 -28.71 -19.09
C LEU A 86 33.45 -27.39 -18.44
N THR A 87 34.62 -26.87 -18.85
CA THR A 87 35.08 -25.54 -18.45
C THR A 87 34.19 -24.44 -19.02
N LEU A 88 33.73 -24.58 -20.26
CA LEU A 88 32.82 -23.61 -20.87
C LEU A 88 31.45 -23.55 -20.18
N VAL A 89 30.92 -24.68 -19.68
CA VAL A 89 29.70 -24.71 -18.84
C VAL A 89 29.88 -23.81 -17.61
N LYS A 90 31.03 -23.90 -16.93
CA LYS A 90 31.33 -23.05 -15.76
C LYS A 90 31.34 -21.57 -16.14
N PHE A 91 31.89 -21.21 -17.30
CA PHE A 91 31.87 -19.82 -17.78
C PHE A 91 30.45 -19.32 -18.06
N PHE A 92 29.58 -20.14 -18.66
CA PHE A 92 28.17 -19.76 -18.83
C PHE A 92 27.49 -19.53 -17.48
N ARG A 93 27.71 -20.42 -16.50
CA ARG A 93 27.13 -20.31 -15.16
C ARG A 93 27.68 -19.14 -14.35
N ALA A 94 28.90 -18.70 -14.61
CA ALA A 94 29.47 -17.50 -13.99
C ALA A 94 28.99 -16.19 -14.65
N HIS A 95 28.47 -16.23 -15.88
CA HIS A 95 28.10 -15.04 -16.62
C HIS A 95 26.69 -14.53 -16.24
N PRO A 96 26.52 -13.27 -15.78
CA PRO A 96 25.25 -12.78 -15.22
C PRO A 96 24.02 -12.92 -16.14
N ARG A 97 24.21 -12.78 -17.45
CA ARG A 97 23.12 -12.87 -18.44
C ARG A 97 22.89 -14.28 -19.01
N LEU A 98 23.81 -15.21 -18.81
CA LEU A 98 23.79 -16.53 -19.45
C LEU A 98 23.64 -17.67 -18.46
N ARG A 99 23.85 -17.41 -17.16
CA ARG A 99 23.84 -18.42 -16.10
C ARG A 99 22.55 -19.25 -16.04
N ASP A 100 21.42 -18.65 -16.42
CA ASP A 100 20.10 -19.27 -16.36
C ASP A 100 19.67 -19.88 -17.72
N VAL A 101 20.45 -19.64 -18.79
CA VAL A 101 20.15 -20.21 -20.11
C VAL A 101 20.35 -21.73 -20.06
N PRO A 102 19.36 -22.53 -20.48
CA PRO A 102 19.49 -23.97 -20.54
C PRO A 102 20.63 -24.40 -21.44
N LEU A 103 21.46 -25.31 -20.94
CA LEU A 103 22.61 -25.84 -21.67
C LEU A 103 22.44 -27.34 -21.84
N ILE A 104 22.33 -27.77 -23.09
CA ILE A 104 22.26 -29.16 -23.50
C ILE A 104 23.63 -29.55 -24.02
N VAL A 105 24.24 -30.51 -23.34
CA VAL A 105 25.54 -31.03 -23.71
C VAL A 105 25.39 -32.08 -24.81
N LEU A 106 26.21 -32.00 -25.84
CA LEU A 106 26.31 -32.97 -26.93
C LEU A 106 27.61 -33.77 -26.77
N SER A 107 27.54 -35.10 -26.76
CA SER A 107 28.71 -35.97 -26.57
C SER A 107 28.71 -37.13 -27.57
N SER A 108 29.89 -37.67 -27.91
CA SER A 108 30.03 -38.76 -28.88
C SER A 108 29.70 -40.15 -28.34
N LYS A 109 29.64 -40.33 -27.01
CA LYS A 109 29.39 -41.62 -26.36
C LYS A 109 28.51 -41.46 -25.13
N GLU A 110 27.57 -42.37 -24.93
CA GLU A 110 26.71 -42.39 -23.75
C GLU A 110 27.43 -42.97 -22.52
N GLU A 111 28.25 -42.14 -21.86
CA GLU A 111 28.99 -42.52 -20.65
C GLU A 111 28.35 -41.87 -19.40
N ALA A 112 27.91 -42.71 -18.46
CA ALA A 112 27.18 -42.27 -17.26
C ALA A 112 27.99 -41.29 -16.38
N VAL A 113 29.31 -41.46 -16.31
CA VAL A 113 30.21 -40.60 -15.53
C VAL A 113 30.26 -39.19 -16.12
N THR A 114 30.49 -39.08 -17.43
CA THR A 114 30.54 -37.80 -18.14
C THR A 114 29.20 -37.06 -18.08
N LYS A 115 28.08 -37.78 -18.14
CA LYS A 115 26.75 -37.22 -17.95
C LYS A 115 26.54 -36.65 -16.54
N ALA A 116 26.99 -37.39 -15.52
CA ALA A 116 26.92 -36.93 -14.13
C ALA A 116 27.78 -35.68 -13.90
N ASP A 117 29.01 -35.65 -14.44
CA ASP A 117 29.91 -34.50 -14.34
C ASP A 117 29.34 -33.26 -15.02
N ALA A 118 28.74 -33.42 -16.22
CA ALA A 118 28.09 -32.32 -16.93
C ALA A 118 26.94 -31.70 -16.11
N PHE A 119 26.09 -32.53 -15.49
CA PHE A 119 25.01 -32.04 -14.63
C PHE A 119 25.52 -31.38 -13.34
N ALA A 120 26.56 -31.95 -12.72
CA ALA A 120 27.18 -31.36 -11.52
C ALA A 120 27.75 -29.96 -11.78
N LEU A 121 28.18 -29.69 -13.02
CA LEU A 121 28.68 -28.39 -13.45
C LEU A 121 27.59 -27.43 -13.95
N GLY A 122 26.34 -27.90 -14.00
CA GLY A 122 25.16 -27.08 -14.28
C GLY A 122 24.59 -27.23 -15.69
N ALA A 123 24.95 -28.26 -16.47
CA ALA A 123 24.18 -28.60 -17.67
C ALA A 123 22.74 -29.00 -17.30
N ASN A 124 21.79 -28.72 -18.19
CA ASN A 124 20.37 -29.03 -17.98
C ASN A 124 19.96 -30.33 -18.64
N ASP A 125 20.66 -30.73 -19.70
CA ASP A 125 20.39 -31.97 -20.43
C ASP A 125 21.64 -32.48 -21.14
N TYR A 126 21.52 -33.68 -21.66
CA TYR A 126 22.59 -34.39 -22.34
C TYR A 126 22.05 -35.20 -23.52
N LEU A 127 22.69 -35.09 -24.69
CA LEU A 127 22.36 -35.82 -25.90
C LEU A 127 23.60 -36.45 -26.54
N VAL A 128 23.41 -37.62 -27.16
CA VAL A 128 24.44 -38.26 -27.97
C VAL A 128 24.47 -37.63 -29.38
N LYS A 129 25.64 -37.28 -29.88
CA LYS A 129 25.86 -36.75 -31.24
C LYS A 129 25.79 -37.88 -32.28
N LEU A 130 25.04 -37.80 -33.37
CA LEU A 130 23.98 -36.87 -33.78
C LEU A 130 22.63 -37.52 -33.41
N PRO A 131 21.77 -36.87 -32.60
CA PRO A 131 20.51 -37.46 -32.17
C PRO A 131 19.48 -37.46 -33.31
N ASP A 132 18.37 -38.17 -33.12
CA ASP A 132 17.23 -38.08 -34.03
C ASP A 132 16.66 -36.65 -34.04
N ARG A 133 16.17 -36.19 -35.21
CA ARG A 133 15.58 -34.86 -35.36
C ARG A 133 14.43 -34.62 -34.37
N ILE A 134 13.57 -35.63 -34.18
CA ILE A 134 12.40 -35.53 -33.29
C ILE A 134 12.87 -35.32 -31.86
N GLU A 135 13.89 -36.06 -31.42
CA GLU A 135 14.47 -35.93 -30.09
C GLU A 135 15.10 -34.55 -29.88
N LEU A 136 15.93 -34.09 -30.82
CA LEU A 136 16.61 -32.80 -30.72
C LEU A 136 15.61 -31.64 -30.61
N VAL A 137 14.60 -31.62 -31.50
CA VAL A 137 13.56 -30.58 -31.50
C VAL A 137 12.75 -30.61 -30.21
N ALA A 138 12.40 -31.81 -29.71
CA ALA A 138 11.66 -31.94 -28.46
C ALA A 138 12.46 -31.34 -27.27
N ARG A 139 13.75 -31.63 -27.17
CA ARG A 139 14.63 -31.11 -26.10
C ARG A 139 14.82 -29.60 -26.20
N ILE A 140 15.09 -29.08 -27.40
CA ILE A 140 15.19 -27.63 -27.65
C ILE A 140 13.92 -26.92 -27.20
N ARG A 141 12.76 -27.44 -27.60
CA ARG A 141 11.45 -26.84 -27.28
C ARG A 141 11.16 -26.91 -25.79
N TYR A 142 11.42 -28.03 -25.13
CA TYR A 142 11.21 -28.19 -23.69
C TYR A 142 12.01 -27.15 -22.90
N HIS A 143 13.32 -27.10 -23.12
CA HIS A 143 14.21 -26.19 -22.39
C HIS A 143 13.96 -24.73 -22.74
N SER A 144 13.79 -24.41 -24.02
CA SER A 144 13.50 -23.04 -24.44
C SER A 144 12.18 -22.52 -23.88
N ARG A 145 11.12 -23.34 -23.88
CA ARG A 145 9.84 -22.96 -23.26
C ARG A 145 9.98 -22.71 -21.77
N GLY A 146 10.71 -23.58 -21.06
CA GLY A 146 10.99 -23.39 -19.64
C GLY A 146 11.72 -22.06 -19.36
N TYR A 147 12.73 -21.73 -20.17
CA TYR A 147 13.47 -20.48 -20.04
C TYR A 147 12.65 -19.25 -20.44
N ILE A 148 11.86 -19.33 -21.51
CA ILE A 148 10.93 -18.25 -21.91
C ILE A 148 9.92 -17.97 -20.80
N ASN A 149 9.36 -19.02 -20.18
CA ASN A 149 8.44 -18.86 -19.03
C ASN A 149 9.15 -18.18 -17.85
N LEU A 150 10.42 -18.49 -17.59
CA LEU A 150 11.22 -17.81 -16.57
C LEU A 150 11.38 -16.32 -16.89
N LEU A 151 11.72 -15.97 -18.14
CA LEU A 151 11.85 -14.57 -18.57
C LEU A 151 10.53 -13.82 -18.41
N GLN A 152 9.43 -14.38 -18.91
CA GLN A 152 8.10 -13.77 -18.80
C GLN A 152 7.63 -13.61 -17.35
N ARG A 153 7.92 -14.60 -16.49
CA ARG A 153 7.63 -14.51 -15.05
C ARG A 153 8.42 -13.37 -14.41
N ASN A 154 9.70 -13.22 -14.74
CA ASN A 154 10.54 -12.14 -14.21
C ASN A 154 10.07 -10.77 -14.69
N GLU A 155 9.68 -10.64 -15.97
CA GLU A 155 9.08 -9.42 -16.53
C GLU A 155 7.77 -9.06 -15.83
N ALA A 156 6.87 -10.04 -15.66
CA ALA A 156 5.60 -9.84 -14.95
C ALA A 156 5.83 -9.41 -13.49
N TYR A 157 6.79 -10.02 -12.80
CA TYR A 157 7.13 -9.65 -11.43
C TYR A 157 7.69 -8.24 -11.34
N ALA A 158 8.58 -7.85 -12.26
CA ALA A 158 9.11 -6.50 -12.32
C ALA A 158 8.01 -5.46 -12.60
N ALA A 159 7.10 -5.74 -13.53
CA ALA A 159 5.96 -4.87 -13.84
C ALA A 159 5.00 -4.73 -12.64
N LEU A 160 4.73 -5.82 -11.93
CA LEU A 160 3.91 -5.81 -10.72
C LEU A 160 4.52 -4.93 -9.62
N LEU A 161 5.83 -5.06 -9.39
CA LEU A 161 6.53 -4.23 -8.41
C LEU A 161 6.49 -2.74 -8.79
N ALA A 162 6.73 -2.41 -10.06
CA ALA A 162 6.64 -1.04 -10.55
C ALA A 162 5.23 -0.46 -10.38
N SER A 163 4.19 -1.23 -10.70
CA SER A 163 2.79 -0.83 -10.51
C SER A 163 2.44 -0.63 -9.03
N ARG A 164 2.88 -1.53 -8.15
CA ARG A 164 2.69 -1.38 -6.69
C ARG A 164 3.37 -0.13 -6.15
N GLN A 165 4.60 0.17 -6.60
CA GLN A 165 5.32 1.36 -6.19
C GLN A 165 4.64 2.64 -6.67
N ALA A 166 4.15 2.66 -7.92
CA ALA A 166 3.41 3.80 -8.46
C ALA A 166 2.12 4.07 -7.65
N LEU A 167 1.32 3.02 -7.40
CA LEU A 167 0.10 3.13 -6.60
C LEU A 167 0.38 3.60 -5.17
N ALA A 168 1.42 3.06 -4.53
CA ALA A 168 1.82 3.49 -3.19
C ALA A 168 2.25 4.96 -3.15
N ALA A 169 2.94 5.45 -4.20
CA ALA A 169 3.31 6.85 -4.31
C ALA A 169 2.10 7.78 -4.51
N GLU A 170 1.13 7.36 -5.35
CA GLU A 170 -0.13 8.10 -5.53
C GLU A 170 -0.95 8.19 -4.22
N LEU A 171 -1.04 7.08 -3.49
CA LEU A 171 -1.76 7.04 -2.21
C LEU A 171 -1.05 7.85 -1.12
N ALA A 172 0.29 7.84 -1.08
CA ALA A 172 1.05 8.71 -0.17
C ALA A 172 0.80 10.20 -0.46
N GLN A 173 0.75 10.60 -1.73
CA GLN A 173 0.43 11.98 -2.11
C GLN A 173 -1.00 12.36 -1.69
N ALA A 174 -1.97 11.44 -1.83
CA ALA A 174 -3.33 11.67 -1.37
C ALA A 174 -3.39 11.81 0.16
N ALA A 175 -2.61 11.01 0.90
CA ALA A 175 -2.50 11.10 2.35
C ALA A 175 -1.98 12.47 2.80
N ASP A 176 -0.87 12.92 2.21
CA ASP A 176 -0.29 14.23 2.49
C ASP A 176 -1.30 15.36 2.22
N TYR A 177 -2.10 15.23 1.16
CA TYR A 177 -3.17 16.17 0.86
C TYR A 177 -4.25 16.18 1.95
N VAL A 178 -4.77 15.02 2.37
CA VAL A 178 -5.79 14.93 3.43
C VAL A 178 -5.28 15.55 4.73
N VAL A 179 -4.04 15.26 5.14
CA VAL A 179 -3.43 15.87 6.33
C VAL A 179 -3.28 17.39 6.17
N SER A 180 -2.96 17.88 4.97
CA SER A 180 -2.87 19.33 4.70
C SER A 180 -4.20 20.07 4.83
N LEU A 181 -5.33 19.36 4.80
CA LEU A 181 -6.65 19.95 5.02
C LEU A 181 -6.92 20.23 6.51
N MET A 182 -6.21 19.55 7.42
CA MET A 182 -6.36 19.75 8.87
C MET A 182 -5.84 21.13 9.29
N PRO A 183 -6.47 21.80 10.27
CA PRO A 183 -6.06 23.15 10.66
C PRO A 183 -4.67 23.15 11.32
N PRO A 184 -3.80 24.13 11.02
CA PRO A 184 -2.53 24.27 11.72
C PRO A 184 -2.78 24.63 13.20
N PRO A 185 -1.89 24.23 14.13
CA PRO A 185 -1.96 24.60 15.54
C PRO A 185 -2.27 26.08 15.76
N LEU A 186 -3.38 26.36 16.43
CA LEU A 186 -3.82 27.70 16.82
C LEU A 186 -3.09 28.17 18.08
N SER A 187 -2.69 29.44 18.08
CA SER A 187 -2.19 30.16 19.25
C SER A 187 -3.00 31.45 19.42
N ASP A 188 -4.06 31.39 20.23
CA ASP A 188 -4.89 32.51 20.64
C ASP A 188 -4.72 32.74 22.16
N PRO A 189 -4.82 33.99 22.67
CA PRO A 189 -4.69 34.25 24.11
C PRO A 189 -5.64 33.43 24.99
N ALA A 190 -6.84 33.11 24.50
CA ALA A 190 -7.83 32.32 25.25
C ALA A 190 -7.67 30.81 25.03
N VAL A 191 -7.15 30.40 23.88
CA VAL A 191 -7.09 28.99 23.47
C VAL A 191 -5.82 28.70 22.67
N THR A 192 -5.07 27.68 23.07
CA THR A 192 -4.00 27.11 22.24
C THR A 192 -4.30 25.66 21.91
N THR A 193 -3.81 25.18 20.76
CA THR A 193 -4.07 23.79 20.33
C THR A 193 -2.79 23.09 19.90
N ALA A 194 -2.70 21.80 20.18
CA ALA A 194 -1.66 20.92 19.66
C ALA A 194 -2.29 19.61 19.20
N TRP A 195 -1.77 18.99 18.14
CA TRP A 195 -2.31 17.72 17.65
C TRP A 195 -1.26 16.86 16.96
N ARG A 196 -1.55 15.55 16.91
CA ARG A 196 -0.89 14.58 16.04
C ARG A 196 -1.91 13.64 15.42
N PHE A 197 -1.58 13.21 14.21
CA PHE A 197 -2.32 12.24 13.44
C PHE A 197 -1.34 11.25 12.83
N PHE A 198 -1.54 9.96 13.07
CA PHE A 198 -0.79 8.87 12.47
C PHE A 198 -1.77 7.83 11.93
N PRO A 199 -1.93 7.74 10.60
CA PRO A 199 -2.87 6.78 10.02
C PRO A 199 -2.34 5.34 10.14
N SER A 200 -3.24 4.38 10.33
CA SER A 200 -2.93 2.93 10.34
C SER A 200 -2.70 2.38 8.92
N ALA A 201 -3.42 2.94 7.96
CA ALA A 201 -3.28 2.67 6.54
C ALA A 201 -2.60 3.84 5.80
N GLN A 202 -2.49 3.74 4.48
CA GLN A 202 -1.99 4.86 3.67
C GLN A 202 -2.91 6.08 3.75
N LEU A 203 -4.21 5.88 3.99
CA LEU A 203 -5.21 6.93 4.19
C LEU A 203 -6.08 6.53 5.39
N GLY A 204 -6.21 7.45 6.34
CA GLY A 204 -7.02 7.26 7.55
C GLY A 204 -8.45 7.79 7.42
N GLY A 205 -9.35 7.20 8.20
CA GLY A 205 -10.74 7.62 8.37
C GLY A 205 -10.90 8.79 9.35
N ASP A 206 -9.91 9.06 10.19
CA ASP A 206 -10.00 10.15 11.16
C ASP A 206 -9.82 11.54 10.54
N SER A 207 -10.60 12.49 11.04
CA SER A 207 -10.31 13.91 10.85
C SER A 207 -10.77 14.74 12.04
N PHE A 208 -10.12 15.88 12.23
CA PHE A 208 -10.47 16.81 13.29
C PHE A 208 -10.34 18.23 12.80
N GLY A 209 -11.04 19.13 13.49
CA GLY A 209 -11.00 20.54 13.19
C GLY A 209 -11.32 21.39 14.39
N TYR A 210 -10.91 22.64 14.29
CA TYR A 210 -11.27 23.67 15.24
C TYR A 210 -11.19 25.03 14.58
N HIS A 211 -12.04 25.94 15.02
CA HIS A 211 -12.08 27.32 14.52
C HIS A 211 -12.96 28.19 15.42
N TRP A 212 -12.75 29.49 15.38
CA TRP A 212 -13.67 30.46 15.97
C TRP A 212 -14.95 30.54 15.13
N LEU A 213 -16.10 30.30 15.77
CA LEU A 213 -17.42 30.48 15.15
C LEU A 213 -17.74 31.98 14.98
N ASP A 214 -17.36 32.74 16.00
CA ASP A 214 -17.46 34.19 16.15
C ASP A 214 -16.33 34.69 17.09
N GLU A 215 -16.36 35.95 17.53
CA GLU A 215 -15.33 36.55 18.41
C GLU A 215 -15.17 35.87 19.78
N ASN A 216 -16.16 35.12 20.26
CA ASN A 216 -16.24 34.57 21.61
C ASN A 216 -16.39 33.06 21.64
N THR A 217 -16.87 32.47 20.56
CA THR A 217 -17.22 31.05 20.51
C THR A 217 -16.21 30.25 19.71
N PHE A 218 -15.57 29.25 20.33
CA PHE A 218 -14.61 28.34 19.71
C PHE A 218 -15.22 26.95 19.50
N ALA A 219 -15.24 26.47 18.27
CA ALA A 219 -15.65 25.10 17.95
C ALA A 219 -14.43 24.18 17.83
N VAL A 220 -14.57 22.95 18.31
CA VAL A 220 -13.59 21.87 18.22
C VAL A 220 -14.30 20.54 18.01
N TYR A 221 -13.76 19.68 17.15
CA TYR A 221 -14.34 18.38 16.86
C TYR A 221 -13.31 17.38 16.35
N LEU A 222 -13.59 16.10 16.59
CA LEU A 222 -12.88 14.95 16.02
C LEU A 222 -13.94 13.96 15.57
N LEU A 223 -13.77 13.43 14.36
CA LEU A 223 -14.60 12.39 13.79
C LEU A 223 -13.71 11.23 13.34
N ASP A 224 -14.29 10.04 13.39
CA ASP A 224 -13.65 8.78 13.05
C ASP A 224 -14.64 7.96 12.21
N VAL A 225 -14.23 7.65 10.98
CA VAL A 225 -15.06 6.91 10.02
C VAL A 225 -14.73 5.43 10.11
N CYS A 226 -15.76 4.59 10.23
CA CYS A 226 -15.56 3.15 10.36
C CYS A 226 -14.72 2.57 9.20
N GLY A 227 -13.70 1.78 9.57
CA GLY A 227 -12.79 1.15 8.62
C GLY A 227 -11.73 2.09 8.04
N HIS A 228 -10.78 1.51 7.30
CA HIS A 228 -9.59 2.24 6.85
C HIS A 228 -9.47 2.33 5.33
N GLY A 229 -8.69 3.31 4.83
CA GLY A 229 -8.35 3.46 3.42
C GLY A 229 -9.10 4.58 2.69
N VAL A 230 -9.15 4.50 1.36
CA VAL A 230 -9.61 5.60 0.50
C VAL A 230 -11.08 5.96 0.75
N GLY A 231 -11.95 4.97 0.94
CA GLY A 231 -13.38 5.19 1.13
C GLY A 231 -13.69 5.96 2.42
N SER A 232 -13.11 5.53 3.55
CA SER A 232 -13.30 6.20 4.84
C SER A 232 -12.68 7.60 4.84
N ALA A 233 -11.48 7.76 4.29
CA ALA A 233 -10.83 9.08 4.16
C ALA A 233 -11.66 10.09 3.35
N LEU A 234 -12.26 9.67 2.23
CA LEU A 234 -13.09 10.58 1.42
C LEU A 234 -14.38 11.00 2.15
N LEU A 235 -15.02 10.08 2.87
CA LEU A 235 -16.18 10.40 3.71
C LEU A 235 -15.77 11.36 4.84
N SER A 236 -14.64 11.09 5.49
CA SER A 236 -14.06 11.90 6.55
C SER A 236 -13.84 13.35 6.09
N VAL A 237 -13.14 13.52 4.96
CA VAL A 237 -12.90 14.83 4.33
C VAL A 237 -14.21 15.52 3.95
N SER A 238 -15.21 14.79 3.48
CA SER A 238 -16.51 15.36 3.12
C SER A 238 -17.26 15.88 4.36
N ALA A 239 -17.32 15.10 5.43
CA ALA A 239 -17.96 15.47 6.70
C ALA A 239 -17.23 16.63 7.38
N PHE A 240 -15.91 16.54 7.49
CA PHE A 240 -15.05 17.60 8.02
C PHE A 240 -15.23 18.92 7.26
N ASN A 241 -15.23 18.89 5.92
CA ASN A 241 -15.46 20.10 5.13
C ASN A 241 -16.88 20.65 5.30
N ALA A 242 -17.88 19.79 5.45
CA ALA A 242 -19.25 20.23 5.68
C ALA A 242 -19.36 21.07 6.97
N ILE A 243 -18.65 20.64 8.02
CA ILE A 243 -18.55 21.36 9.30
C ILE A 243 -17.73 22.65 9.13
N ARG A 244 -16.49 22.53 8.63
CA ARG A 244 -15.55 23.65 8.49
C ARG A 244 -16.09 24.79 7.65
N SER A 245 -16.72 24.48 6.52
CA SER A 245 -17.30 25.46 5.61
C SER A 245 -18.74 25.85 5.96
N ARG A 246 -19.29 25.30 7.05
CA ARG A 246 -20.66 25.55 7.55
C ARG A 246 -21.74 25.37 6.47
N THR A 247 -21.63 24.28 5.71
CA THR A 247 -22.50 24.02 4.54
C THR A 247 -23.73 23.18 4.86
N LEU A 248 -23.87 22.72 6.11
CA LEU A 248 -25.05 21.97 6.54
C LEU A 248 -26.30 22.88 6.53
N PRO A 249 -27.40 22.46 5.87
CA PRO A 249 -28.61 23.27 5.75
C PRO A 249 -29.26 23.57 7.11
N ASP A 250 -29.68 24.82 7.31
CA ASP A 250 -30.46 25.27 8.48
C ASP A 250 -29.86 24.90 9.86
N THR A 251 -28.52 24.80 9.92
CA THR A 251 -27.79 24.35 11.11
C THR A 251 -27.18 25.52 11.88
N ASP A 252 -27.50 25.61 13.18
CA ASP A 252 -26.76 26.44 14.11
C ASP A 252 -25.51 25.69 14.64
N PHE A 253 -24.33 26.14 14.20
CA PHE A 253 -23.05 25.55 14.59
C PHE A 253 -22.64 25.81 16.04
N HIS A 254 -23.34 26.70 16.76
CA HIS A 254 -23.14 26.92 18.20
C HIS A 254 -23.82 25.85 19.07
N SER A 255 -24.68 25.03 18.46
CA SER A 255 -25.49 24.02 19.13
C SER A 255 -25.04 22.60 18.72
N PRO A 256 -24.21 21.89 19.51
CA PRO A 256 -23.65 20.59 19.16
C PRO A 256 -24.68 19.54 18.74
N ASP A 257 -25.82 19.48 19.43
CA ASP A 257 -26.94 18.58 19.13
C ASP A 257 -27.51 18.81 17.72
N ARG A 258 -27.63 20.08 17.29
CA ARG A 258 -28.11 20.44 15.94
C ARG A 258 -27.10 20.07 14.88
N VAL A 259 -25.81 20.25 15.14
CA VAL A 259 -24.73 19.86 14.22
C VAL A 259 -24.75 18.35 13.99
N LEU A 260 -24.82 17.54 15.06
CA LEU A 260 -24.85 16.07 14.93
C LEU A 260 -26.12 15.59 14.20
N ALA A 261 -27.29 16.17 14.50
CA ALA A 261 -28.52 15.83 13.79
C ALA A 261 -28.44 16.17 12.28
N ALA A 262 -27.87 17.32 11.92
CA ALA A 262 -27.68 17.72 10.55
C ALA A 262 -26.66 16.84 9.81
N LEU A 263 -25.55 16.48 10.46
CA LEU A 263 -24.58 15.53 9.94
C LEU A 263 -25.21 14.17 9.68
N ASN A 264 -26.00 13.65 10.63
CA ASN A 264 -26.70 12.38 10.46
C ASN A 264 -27.62 12.43 9.24
N ASN A 265 -28.44 13.46 9.09
CA ASN A 265 -29.32 13.58 7.93
C ASN A 265 -28.56 13.73 6.59
N ALA A 266 -27.39 14.36 6.60
CA ALA A 266 -26.57 14.55 5.40
C ALA A 266 -25.80 13.28 4.99
N PHE A 267 -25.30 12.51 5.96
CA PHE A 267 -24.37 11.40 5.74
C PHE A 267 -24.96 10.03 6.12
N GLN A 268 -26.14 9.70 5.58
CA GLN A 268 -26.78 8.40 5.80
C GLN A 268 -25.98 7.24 5.18
N MET A 269 -25.67 6.20 5.96
CA MET A 269 -24.72 5.15 5.56
C MET A 269 -25.11 4.44 4.25
N GLU A 270 -26.42 4.26 4.01
CA GLU A 270 -26.97 3.62 2.81
C GLU A 270 -26.57 4.33 1.51
N ARG A 271 -26.25 5.63 1.60
CA ARG A 271 -25.78 6.46 0.48
C ARG A 271 -24.26 6.55 0.38
N HIS A 272 -23.55 6.03 1.37
CA HIS A 272 -22.09 6.12 1.51
C HIS A 272 -21.44 4.74 1.66
N ASN A 273 -21.92 3.75 0.89
CA ASN A 273 -21.38 2.38 0.86
C ASN A 273 -21.39 1.69 2.24
N ASN A 274 -22.41 1.94 3.06
CA ASN A 274 -22.54 1.47 4.44
C ASN A 274 -21.45 1.97 5.40
N LEU A 275 -20.69 3.00 5.01
CA LEU A 275 -19.80 3.71 5.92
C LEU A 275 -20.61 4.65 6.82
N TYR A 276 -20.23 4.68 8.08
CA TYR A 276 -20.75 5.58 9.11
C TYR A 276 -19.56 6.16 9.88
N PHE A 277 -19.81 7.15 10.73
CA PHE A 277 -18.72 7.72 11.53
C PHE A 277 -19.18 8.12 12.92
N THR A 278 -18.23 8.07 13.84
CA THR A 278 -18.38 8.62 15.17
C THR A 278 -17.87 10.06 15.18
N ILE A 279 -18.41 10.92 16.04
CA ILE A 279 -17.93 12.30 16.20
C ILE A 279 -18.08 12.79 17.63
N TRP A 280 -17.11 13.56 18.12
CA TRP A 280 -17.27 14.44 19.27
C TRP A 280 -17.18 15.89 18.80
N TYR A 281 -18.17 16.71 19.15
CA TYR A 281 -18.24 18.12 18.77
C TYR A 281 -18.48 18.99 20.00
N GLY A 282 -17.63 19.99 20.21
CA GLY A 282 -17.62 20.90 21.34
C GLY A 282 -17.58 22.37 20.91
N VAL A 283 -18.25 23.21 21.70
CA VAL A 283 -18.39 24.67 21.49
C VAL A 283 -18.12 25.37 22.82
N PHE A 284 -17.00 26.10 22.89
CA PHE A 284 -16.56 26.84 24.07
C PHE A 284 -16.87 28.33 23.93
N ASP A 285 -17.58 28.89 24.91
CA ASP A 285 -17.82 30.34 25.02
C ASP A 285 -16.81 30.94 26.01
N ARG A 286 -15.94 31.84 25.52
CA ARG A 286 -14.88 32.46 26.35
C ARG A 286 -15.40 33.41 27.44
N ARG A 287 -16.63 33.91 27.34
CA ARG A 287 -17.22 34.86 28.30
C ARG A 287 -17.82 34.13 29.49
N SER A 288 -18.61 33.08 29.24
CA SER A 288 -19.19 32.26 30.30
C SER A 288 -18.25 31.16 30.79
N ARG A 289 -17.18 30.88 30.04
CA ARG A 289 -16.31 29.70 30.19
C ARG A 289 -17.10 28.38 30.18
N GLU A 290 -18.18 28.33 29.41
CA GLU A 290 -18.98 27.13 29.25
C GLU A 290 -18.58 26.40 27.97
N LEU A 291 -18.31 25.10 28.09
CA LEU A 291 -18.15 24.17 26.97
C LEU A 291 -19.42 23.35 26.83
N ARG A 292 -20.15 23.58 25.73
CA ARG A 292 -21.26 22.73 25.28
C ARG A 292 -20.73 21.67 24.35
N PHE A 293 -21.15 20.42 24.50
CA PHE A 293 -20.66 19.32 23.67
C PHE A 293 -21.73 18.26 23.39
N ALA A 294 -21.53 17.51 22.32
CA ALA A 294 -22.28 16.29 22.02
C ALA A 294 -21.36 15.29 21.31
N SER A 295 -21.51 14.01 21.63
CA SER A 295 -20.85 12.87 20.98
C SER A 295 -21.89 12.00 20.29
N GLY A 296 -21.59 11.56 19.07
CA GLY A 296 -22.35 10.55 18.32
C GLY A 296 -21.52 9.29 18.21
N GLY A 297 -21.71 8.33 19.10
CA GLY A 297 -20.95 7.07 19.15
C GLY A 297 -19.44 7.18 19.43
N HIS A 298 -18.90 8.39 19.62
CA HIS A 298 -17.46 8.63 19.77
C HIS A 298 -16.98 8.46 21.23
N PRO A 299 -15.70 8.12 21.46
CA PRO A 299 -15.11 8.11 22.79
C PRO A 299 -15.30 9.43 23.56
N PRO A 300 -15.33 9.40 24.90
CA PRO A 300 -15.39 10.62 25.71
C PRO A 300 -14.12 11.46 25.53
N ALA A 301 -14.30 12.76 25.31
CA ALA A 301 -13.20 13.71 25.48
C ALA A 301 -12.85 13.86 26.97
N PHE A 302 -11.58 14.07 27.31
CA PHE A 302 -11.15 14.29 28.69
C PHE A 302 -10.88 15.76 28.94
N LEU A 303 -11.54 16.32 29.95
CA LEU A 303 -11.24 17.64 30.48
C LEU A 303 -10.48 17.48 31.79
N ILE A 304 -9.21 17.91 31.81
CA ILE A 304 -8.34 17.84 32.99
C ILE A 304 -8.07 19.25 33.50
N SER A 305 -8.43 19.52 34.75
CA SER A 305 -8.13 20.79 35.41
C SER A 305 -6.67 20.87 35.85
N LYS A 306 -6.16 22.07 36.14
CA LYS A 306 -4.80 22.28 36.65
C LYS A 306 -4.55 21.56 37.98
N GLU A 307 -5.59 21.34 38.77
CA GLU A 307 -5.58 20.61 40.03
C GLU A 307 -5.56 19.08 39.84
N GLY A 308 -5.60 18.58 38.59
CA GLY A 308 -5.59 17.16 38.28
C GLY A 308 -6.96 16.50 38.41
N THR A 309 -8.05 17.25 38.29
CA THR A 309 -9.40 16.65 38.23
C THR A 309 -9.74 16.28 36.79
N LEU A 310 -9.99 15.00 36.53
CA LEU A 310 -10.40 14.49 35.22
C LEU A 310 -11.92 14.36 35.14
N ALA A 311 -12.52 14.98 34.13
CA ALA A 311 -13.92 14.82 33.75
C ALA A 311 -14.03 14.20 32.35
N LYS A 312 -14.83 13.13 32.23
CA LYS A 312 -15.14 12.47 30.95
C LYS A 312 -16.35 13.12 30.32
N LEU A 313 -16.18 13.72 29.15
CA LEU A 313 -17.21 14.46 28.42
C LEU A 313 -17.81 13.60 27.31
N MET A 314 -18.93 12.94 27.59
CA MET A 314 -19.65 12.10 26.63
C MET A 314 -21.16 12.26 26.79
N THR A 315 -21.88 12.10 25.69
CA THR A 315 -23.33 12.00 25.62
C THR A 315 -23.73 10.66 24.98
N ASN A 316 -24.87 10.11 25.39
CA ASN A 316 -25.34 8.83 24.88
C ASN A 316 -26.19 9.01 23.61
N ASN A 317 -25.55 9.28 22.47
CA ASN A 317 -26.21 9.34 21.17
C ASN A 317 -25.68 8.25 20.22
N LEU A 318 -26.48 7.91 19.21
CA LEU A 318 -26.07 7.01 18.13
C LEU A 318 -24.94 7.63 17.30
N PHE A 319 -24.12 6.79 16.67
CA PHE A 319 -23.16 7.25 15.64
C PHE A 319 -23.88 7.93 14.47
N ILE A 320 -23.11 8.67 13.65
CA ILE A 320 -23.64 9.42 12.51
C ILE A 320 -23.85 8.50 11.31
N GLY A 321 -25.01 8.62 10.67
CA GLY A 321 -25.38 7.83 9.49
C GLY A 321 -26.18 6.57 9.81
N GLY A 322 -26.52 6.37 11.10
CA GLY A 322 -27.29 5.24 11.64
C GLY A 322 -28.76 5.21 11.22
N LEU A 323 -29.58 6.00 11.91
CA LEU A 323 -31.03 6.08 11.68
C LEU A 323 -31.41 7.49 11.21
N PRO A 324 -32.21 7.65 10.14
CA PRO A 324 -32.71 8.94 9.70
C PRO A 324 -33.43 9.70 10.82
N GLU A 325 -33.29 11.03 10.85
CA GLU A 325 -34.02 11.92 11.77
C GLU A 325 -33.84 11.60 13.27
N SER A 326 -32.73 10.94 13.62
CA SER A 326 -32.37 10.69 15.03
C SER A 326 -32.21 12.00 15.81
N ALA A 327 -32.76 12.04 17.02
CA ALA A 327 -32.52 13.11 17.96
C ALA A 327 -31.15 12.94 18.63
N TYR A 328 -30.39 14.02 18.72
CA TYR A 328 -29.13 14.09 19.44
C TYR A 328 -29.27 15.01 20.65
N HIS A 329 -28.60 14.65 21.74
CA HIS A 329 -28.60 15.41 22.98
C HIS A 329 -27.19 15.90 23.29
N GLY A 330 -27.09 17.18 23.64
CA GLY A 330 -25.87 17.80 24.14
C GLY A 330 -25.84 17.85 25.67
N SER A 331 -24.66 18.14 26.19
CA SER A 331 -24.41 18.45 27.60
C SER A 331 -23.50 19.68 27.69
N SER A 332 -23.34 20.23 28.89
CA SER A 332 -22.42 21.34 29.12
C SER A 332 -21.64 21.21 30.41
N VAL A 333 -20.47 21.85 30.44
CA VAL A 333 -19.58 21.89 31.60
C VAL A 333 -18.88 23.25 31.67
N THR A 334 -18.63 23.74 32.88
CA THR A 334 -17.80 24.93 33.09
C THR A 334 -16.32 24.55 33.01
N VAL A 335 -15.55 25.26 32.20
CA VAL A 335 -14.13 25.00 31.95
C VAL A 335 -13.27 25.84 32.90
N PRO A 336 -12.51 25.23 33.83
CA PRO A 336 -11.56 25.96 34.69
C PRO A 336 -10.47 26.65 33.87
N SER A 337 -9.88 27.72 34.42
CA SER A 337 -8.70 28.37 33.83
C SER A 337 -7.48 27.46 33.94
N GLY A 338 -6.71 27.36 32.85
CA GLY A 338 -5.57 26.46 32.71
C GLY A 338 -5.94 24.99 32.49
N ALA A 339 -7.18 24.67 32.12
CA ALA A 339 -7.61 23.30 31.85
C ALA A 339 -7.19 22.82 30.44
N ASN A 340 -6.94 21.52 30.32
CA ASN A 340 -6.67 20.85 29.05
C ASN A 340 -7.85 19.97 28.65
N LEU A 341 -8.33 20.13 27.42
CA LEU A 341 -9.27 19.22 26.78
C LEU A 341 -8.52 18.34 25.78
N TYR A 342 -8.65 17.03 25.95
CA TYR A 342 -8.10 16.01 25.06
C TYR A 342 -9.26 15.37 24.29
N VAL A 343 -9.23 15.49 22.97
CA VAL A 343 -10.16 14.82 22.05
C VAL A 343 -9.34 13.85 21.22
N PHE A 344 -9.74 12.58 21.15
CA PHE A 344 -8.95 11.52 20.55
C PHE A 344 -9.85 10.42 19.97
N SER A 345 -9.33 9.71 18.96
CA SER A 345 -9.93 8.47 18.43
C SER A 345 -9.67 7.28 19.37
N ASP A 346 -10.37 6.18 19.13
CA ASP A 346 -10.17 4.90 19.82
C ASP A 346 -8.77 4.31 19.58
N GLY A 347 -8.16 4.54 18.42
CA GLY A 347 -6.76 4.14 18.13
C GLY A 347 -5.71 4.72 19.09
N VAL A 348 -6.06 5.66 19.97
CA VAL A 348 -5.19 6.16 21.04
C VAL A 348 -5.14 5.23 22.26
N TYR A 349 -6.20 4.47 22.55
CA TYR A 349 -6.25 3.58 23.72
C TYR A 349 -6.56 2.13 23.36
N GLU A 350 -7.29 1.82 22.29
CA GLU A 350 -7.61 0.43 21.86
C GLU A 350 -6.40 -0.24 21.18
N VAL A 351 -5.30 -0.34 21.92
CA VAL A 351 -4.03 -0.89 21.45
C VAL A 351 -3.83 -2.27 22.05
N ASP A 352 -3.91 -3.29 21.20
CA ASP A 352 -3.69 -4.68 21.61
C ASP A 352 -2.18 -4.98 21.76
N PRO A 353 -1.72 -5.44 22.93
CA PRO A 353 -0.33 -5.86 23.08
C PRO A 353 -0.09 -7.26 22.47
N PRO A 354 1.16 -7.65 22.15
CA PRO A 354 1.47 -9.01 21.69
C PRO A 354 1.10 -10.10 22.71
N GLU A 355 1.18 -9.75 24.00
CA GLU A 355 0.76 -10.58 25.13
C GLU A 355 0.15 -9.66 26.22
N GLY A 356 -1.07 -9.96 26.67
CA GLY A 356 -1.75 -9.20 27.73
C GLY A 356 -3.14 -8.71 27.34
N ASP A 357 -3.72 -7.88 28.18
CA ASP A 357 -4.99 -7.21 27.93
C ASP A 357 -4.76 -5.90 27.19
N MET A 358 -5.72 -5.50 26.36
CA MET A 358 -5.73 -4.21 25.66
C MET A 358 -5.60 -3.03 26.65
N TRP A 359 -4.90 -1.97 26.24
CA TRP A 359 -4.88 -0.73 27.01
C TRP A 359 -6.31 -0.15 27.10
N THR A 360 -6.77 0.19 28.29
CA THR A 360 -8.10 0.74 28.53
C THR A 360 -8.13 2.28 28.50
N LEU A 361 -9.32 2.81 28.22
CA LEU A 361 -9.62 4.24 28.33
C LEU A 361 -9.32 4.84 29.72
N ASP A 362 -9.51 4.06 30.79
CA ASP A 362 -9.21 4.50 32.17
C ASP A 362 -7.70 4.68 32.39
N GLU A 363 -6.89 3.75 31.91
CA GLU A 363 -5.44 3.85 31.99
C GLU A 363 -4.88 4.99 31.12
N LEU A 364 -5.51 5.32 29.98
CA LEU A 364 -5.19 6.55 29.24
C LEU A 364 -5.46 7.79 30.12
N GLY A 365 -6.59 7.82 30.81
CA GLY A 365 -6.92 8.90 31.74
C GLY A 365 -5.89 9.05 32.86
N GLU A 366 -5.48 7.93 33.46
CA GLU A 366 -4.42 7.92 34.48
C GLU A 366 -3.08 8.40 33.92
N TYR A 367 -2.74 8.01 32.70
CA TYR A 367 -1.51 8.46 32.04
C TYR A 367 -1.53 9.98 31.86
N LEU A 368 -2.61 10.54 31.33
CA LEU A 368 -2.74 11.98 31.07
C LEU A 368 -2.75 12.82 32.35
N LEU A 369 -3.25 12.27 33.45
CA LEU A 369 -3.15 12.90 34.78
C LEU A 369 -1.71 12.99 35.27
N ARG A 370 -0.88 11.97 35.00
CA ARG A 370 0.53 11.96 35.41
C ARG A 370 1.41 12.72 34.44
N HIS A 371 1.08 12.72 33.16
CA HIS A 371 1.88 13.24 32.05
C HIS A 371 1.01 14.13 31.15
N PRO A 372 0.68 15.37 31.59
CA PRO A 372 -0.11 16.29 30.77
C PRO A 372 0.58 16.55 29.43
N LEU A 373 -0.17 16.48 28.33
CA LEU A 373 0.35 16.76 27.00
C LEU A 373 0.02 18.21 26.66
N GLU A 374 1.03 19.02 26.37
CA GLU A 374 0.85 20.44 26.01
C GLU A 374 1.31 20.72 24.58
N THR A 375 2.24 19.91 24.08
CA THR A 375 2.85 20.08 22.77
C THR A 375 2.70 18.82 21.93
N GLY A 376 2.83 18.99 20.62
CA GLY A 376 2.85 17.85 19.72
C GLY A 376 3.96 16.84 20.00
N LYS A 377 5.07 17.26 20.65
CA LYS A 377 6.16 16.35 21.05
C LYS A 377 5.75 15.41 22.18
N ASP A 378 4.86 15.86 23.06
CA ASP A 378 4.35 15.05 24.15
C ASP A 378 3.40 13.98 23.58
N ILE A 379 2.58 14.35 22.59
CA ILE A 379 1.75 13.41 21.83
C ILE A 379 2.62 12.41 21.05
N ASP A 380 3.73 12.86 20.45
CA ASP A 380 4.70 11.97 19.79
C ASP A 380 5.28 10.93 20.77
N ALA A 381 5.46 11.30 22.05
CA ALA A 381 5.95 10.40 23.09
C ALA A 381 4.87 9.38 23.51
N LEU A 382 3.61 9.79 23.60
CA LEU A 382 2.48 8.87 23.81
C LEU A 382 2.39 7.86 22.67
N TYR A 383 2.46 8.33 21.42
CA TYR A 383 2.42 7.44 20.24
C TYR A 383 3.55 6.40 20.25
N ARG A 384 4.79 6.79 20.55
CA ARG A 384 5.90 5.83 20.70
C ARG A 384 5.65 4.80 21.79
N LYS A 385 5.05 5.22 22.91
CA LYS A 385 4.66 4.31 23.98
C LYS A 385 3.61 3.31 23.52
N MET A 386 2.64 3.71 22.69
CA MET A 386 1.66 2.80 22.08
C MET A 386 2.33 1.80 21.15
N GLN A 387 3.27 2.26 20.31
CA GLN A 387 4.03 1.38 19.42
C GLN A 387 4.83 0.33 20.21
N ASP A 388 5.50 0.75 21.29
CA ASP A 388 6.24 -0.15 22.18
C ASP A 388 5.32 -1.15 22.89
N TYR A 389 4.11 -0.73 23.26
CA TYR A 389 3.09 -1.56 23.89
C TYR A 389 2.51 -2.60 22.91
N HIS A 390 2.19 -2.17 21.68
CA HIS A 390 1.69 -3.02 20.59
C HIS A 390 2.77 -3.96 20.02
N GLY A 391 4.05 -3.60 20.14
CA GLY A 391 5.17 -4.38 19.60
C GLY A 391 5.36 -4.25 18.08
N GLN A 392 4.61 -3.36 17.41
CA GLN A 392 4.79 -3.03 15.99
C GLN A 392 4.98 -1.54 15.76
N LYS A 393 5.45 -1.19 14.55
CA LYS A 393 5.69 0.21 14.17
C LYS A 393 4.43 0.96 13.74
N ILE A 394 3.36 0.27 13.40
CA ILE A 394 2.11 0.87 12.94
C ILE A 394 1.01 0.26 13.81
N LEU A 395 0.10 1.08 14.32
CA LEU A 395 -1.04 0.63 15.10
C LEU A 395 -2.14 0.07 14.17
N GLU A 396 -3.06 -0.71 14.73
CA GLU A 396 -4.14 -1.33 13.94
C GLU A 396 -5.15 -0.31 13.42
N ASP A 397 -5.42 0.74 14.21
CA ASP A 397 -6.30 1.84 13.84
C ASP A 397 -5.59 3.21 13.86
N ASP A 398 -6.26 4.21 13.29
CA ASP A 398 -5.76 5.57 13.19
C ASP A 398 -5.55 6.19 14.57
N PHE A 399 -4.34 6.71 14.80
CA PHE A 399 -4.05 7.48 16.01
C PHE A 399 -4.33 8.96 15.73
N SER A 400 -5.40 9.49 16.32
CA SER A 400 -5.70 10.92 16.29
C SER A 400 -5.81 11.48 17.69
N MET A 401 -5.05 12.54 17.96
CA MET A 401 -5.14 13.24 19.23
C MET A 401 -5.03 14.75 19.04
N LEU A 402 -6.04 15.45 19.55
CA LEU A 402 -6.14 16.90 19.60
C LEU A 402 -6.21 17.35 21.06
N VAL A 403 -5.35 18.31 21.39
CA VAL A 403 -5.30 18.96 22.70
C VAL A 403 -5.67 20.42 22.54
N VAL A 404 -6.56 20.89 23.41
CA VAL A 404 -6.97 22.29 23.53
C VAL A 404 -6.66 22.76 24.95
N HIS A 405 -5.81 23.77 25.09
CA HIS A 405 -5.50 24.42 26.36
C HIS A 405 -6.30 25.71 26.49
N PHE A 406 -7.03 25.85 27.60
CA PHE A 406 -7.85 27.03 27.89
C PHE A 406 -7.17 27.92 28.93
N THR A 407 -6.70 29.09 28.53
CA THR A 407 -6.02 30.04 29.43
C THR A 407 -6.98 30.67 30.44
#